data_AF-A0A368SLR2-F1
#
_entry.id   AF-A0A368SLR2-F1
#
_cell.length_a   1.000
_cell.length_b   1.000
_cell.length_c   1.000
_cell.angle_alpha   90.00
_cell.angle_beta   90.00
_cell.angle_gamma   90.00
#
_symmetry.space_group_name_H-M   'P 1'
#
loop_
_entity.id
_entity.type
_entity.pdbx_description
1 polymer ?
#
loop_
_entity_poly.entity_id
_entity_poly.type
_entity_poly.pdbx_seq_one_letter_code
_entity_poly.pdbx_strand_id
1 'polypeptide(L)'
;MEKIFIYIHAGADVNGKGTAASPLVVATGHGGYNNFIRLLLKAGADPNIPDDLGKLPIELAAARDCREEVEILFPLTSPIPNVRNWSVDGIISRANLEQGCSHKEEHIKIRKATLRSQEDKAFRLKEYAVASKVYTEVIDCTGPDAILYSNRSLCKLKMGDGQGAQSDAYQCGMLRPNWAKACYRQATAHMLLKEYKQACDALLDAQKLDTENEEIERELSKAMELMKISPDED
;
A
#
# COMPACT_ATOMS: atom_id res chain seq x y z
N MET A 1 15.93 40.70 1.71
CA MET A 1 16.89 40.93 0.61
C MET A 1 18.33 41.07 1.15
N GLU A 2 18.59 41.86 2.20
CA GLU A 2 19.96 42.13 2.67
C GLU A 2 20.66 40.98 3.43
N LYS A 3 19.94 40.16 4.21
CA LYS A 3 20.59 39.14 5.07
C LYS A 3 21.29 38.00 4.32
N ILE A 4 20.81 37.59 3.14
CA ILE A 4 21.46 36.49 2.38
C ILE A 4 22.64 37.01 1.54
N PHE A 5 22.57 38.24 1.04
CA PHE A 5 23.70 38.86 0.32
C PHE A 5 24.93 38.98 1.24
N ILE A 6 24.70 39.30 2.52
CA ILE A 6 25.74 39.34 3.55
C ILE A 6 26.35 37.95 3.80
N TYR A 7 25.56 36.87 3.80
CA TYR A 7 26.06 35.53 4.08
C TYR A 7 26.87 34.92 2.92
N ILE A 8 26.46 35.12 1.67
CA ILE A 8 27.19 34.62 0.50
C ILE A 8 28.55 35.34 0.34
N HIS A 9 28.62 36.64 0.65
CA HIS A 9 29.88 37.39 0.64
C HIS A 9 30.76 37.14 1.87
N ALA A 10 30.25 36.48 2.91
CA ALA A 10 30.99 36.14 4.13
C ALA A 10 31.70 34.77 4.08
N GLY A 11 31.78 34.13 2.90
CA GLY A 11 32.45 32.82 2.74
C GLY A 11 31.60 31.61 3.12
N ALA A 12 30.27 31.76 3.17
CA ALA A 12 29.37 30.62 3.37
C ALA A 12 29.41 29.67 2.17
N ASP A 13 29.58 28.37 2.42
CA ASP A 13 29.52 27.34 1.38
C ASP A 13 28.10 27.25 0.81
N VAL A 14 27.94 27.69 -0.44
CA VAL A 14 26.67 27.70 -1.16
C VAL A 14 26.13 26.29 -1.45
N ASN A 15 27.01 25.28 -1.40
CA ASN A 15 26.69 23.87 -1.58
C ASN A 15 26.72 23.08 -0.26
N GLY A 16 27.06 23.74 0.84
CA GLY A 16 27.18 23.13 2.15
C GLY A 16 25.85 22.53 2.57
N LYS A 17 25.84 21.20 2.78
CA LYS A 17 24.74 20.54 3.47
C LYS A 17 24.84 20.91 4.94
N GLY A 18 23.93 21.75 5.42
CA GLY A 18 23.78 22.03 6.85
C GLY A 18 23.25 20.79 7.58
N THR A 19 22.20 20.94 8.37
CA THR A 19 21.62 19.80 9.11
C THR A 19 20.77 18.83 8.28
N ALA A 20 20.40 19.16 7.03
CA ALA A 20 19.56 18.29 6.18
C ALA A 20 19.51 18.59 4.65
N ALA A 21 19.94 19.77 4.19
CA ALA A 21 19.76 20.16 2.78
C ALA A 21 20.73 21.26 2.34
N SER A 22 20.98 21.37 1.03
CA SER A 22 21.68 22.52 0.46
C SER A 22 20.75 23.76 0.45
N PRO A 23 21.30 24.98 0.48
CA PRO A 23 20.50 26.21 0.38
C PRO A 23 19.54 26.21 -0.83
N LEU A 24 19.95 25.60 -1.94
CA LEU A 24 19.14 25.47 -3.16
C LEU A 24 17.97 24.48 -3.01
N VAL A 25 18.21 23.35 -2.34
CA VAL A 25 17.14 22.38 -1.99
C VAL A 25 16.11 23.01 -1.05
N VAL A 26 16.55 23.81 -0.07
CA VAL A 26 15.62 24.50 0.85
C VAL A 26 14.74 25.50 0.10
N ALA A 27 15.34 26.29 -0.79
CA ALA A 27 14.63 27.29 -1.59
C ALA A 27 13.56 26.68 -2.50
N THR A 28 13.92 25.60 -3.21
CA THR A 28 13.02 24.86 -4.10
C THR A 28 11.97 24.06 -3.33
N GLY A 29 12.32 23.56 -2.14
CA GLY A 29 11.40 22.82 -1.27
C GLY A 29 10.24 23.64 -0.74
N HIS A 30 10.37 24.98 -0.63
CA HIS A 30 9.28 25.84 -0.14
C HIS A 30 8.40 26.40 -1.27
N GLY A 31 8.92 26.49 -2.51
CA GLY A 31 8.21 27.01 -3.68
C GLY A 31 8.01 28.53 -3.67
N GLY A 32 8.04 29.16 -4.84
CA GLY A 32 7.85 30.60 -5.02
C GLY A 32 9.09 31.46 -4.75
N TYR A 33 10.27 30.83 -4.64
CA TYR A 33 11.53 31.52 -4.33
C TYR A 33 12.39 31.76 -5.59
N ASN A 34 11.75 32.01 -6.75
CA ASN A 34 12.41 32.17 -8.06
C ASN A 34 13.62 33.11 -8.05
N ASN A 35 13.46 34.29 -7.44
CA ASN A 35 14.54 35.28 -7.33
C ASN A 35 15.72 34.78 -6.48
N PHE A 36 15.42 33.96 -5.49
CA PHE A 36 16.40 33.38 -4.59
C PHE A 36 17.16 32.21 -5.22
N ILE A 37 16.45 31.33 -5.92
CA ILE A 37 17.03 30.24 -6.72
C ILE A 37 18.00 30.83 -7.75
N ARG A 38 17.58 31.87 -8.49
CA ARG A 38 18.46 32.57 -9.44
C ARG A 38 19.70 33.17 -8.78
N LEU A 39 19.57 33.70 -7.56
CA LEU A 39 20.69 34.27 -6.82
C LEU A 39 21.67 33.18 -6.36
N LEU A 40 21.18 32.05 -5.86
CA LEU A 40 21.99 30.91 -5.43
C LEU A 40 22.74 30.28 -6.61
N LEU A 41 22.08 30.09 -7.75
CA LEU A 41 22.71 29.58 -8.96
C LEU A 41 23.82 30.52 -9.46
N LYS A 42 23.59 31.84 -9.43
CA LYS A 42 24.63 32.83 -9.73
C LYS A 42 25.82 32.79 -8.75
N ALA A 43 25.58 32.37 -7.52
CA ALA A 43 26.60 32.20 -6.49
C ALA A 43 27.35 30.86 -6.58
N GLY A 44 27.01 29.99 -7.56
CA GLY A 44 27.68 28.69 -7.76
C GLY A 44 27.00 27.51 -7.07
N ALA A 45 25.72 27.63 -6.71
CA ALA A 45 24.95 26.49 -6.21
C ALA A 45 24.82 25.41 -7.30
N ASP A 46 25.14 24.16 -6.95
CA ASP A 46 25.01 23.00 -7.83
C ASP A 46 23.58 22.43 -7.75
N PRO A 47 22.80 22.48 -8.85
CA PRO A 47 21.44 21.94 -8.89
C PRO A 47 21.39 20.41 -8.97
N ASN A 48 22.52 19.72 -8.97
CA ASN A 48 22.62 18.25 -8.97
C ASN A 48 22.83 17.67 -7.56
N ILE A 49 22.83 18.49 -6.51
CA ILE A 49 22.93 18.01 -5.13
C ILE A 49 21.52 17.64 -4.62
N PRO A 50 21.25 16.37 -4.33
CA PRO A 50 19.94 15.94 -3.83
C PRO A 50 19.73 16.24 -2.35
N ASP A 51 18.45 16.26 -1.96
CA ASP A 51 18.00 16.23 -0.56
C ASP A 51 18.27 14.87 0.12
N ASP A 52 17.89 14.74 1.39
CA ASP A 52 18.05 13.50 2.17
C ASP A 52 17.18 12.34 1.67
N LEU A 53 16.15 12.62 0.86
CA LEU A 53 15.31 11.63 0.19
C LEU A 53 15.86 11.23 -1.19
N GLY A 54 17.01 11.77 -1.58
CA GLY A 54 17.63 11.53 -2.88
C GLY A 54 17.00 12.31 -4.04
N LYS A 55 16.10 13.26 -3.77
CA LYS A 55 15.42 14.07 -4.77
C LYS A 55 16.25 15.29 -5.15
N LEU A 56 16.35 15.55 -6.45
CA LEU A 56 17.00 16.75 -6.96
C LEU A 56 16.11 18.00 -6.78
N PRO A 57 16.71 19.20 -6.70
CA PRO A 57 15.99 20.47 -6.68
C PRO A 57 14.93 20.60 -7.79
N ILE A 58 15.21 20.09 -8.99
CA ILE A 58 14.27 20.14 -10.13
C ILE A 58 13.05 19.22 -9.94
N GLU A 59 13.23 18.08 -9.26
CA GLU A 59 12.14 17.14 -8.94
C GLU A 59 11.25 17.68 -7.83
N LEU A 60 11.84 18.40 -6.87
CA LEU A 60 11.10 19.12 -5.82
C LEU A 60 10.25 20.24 -6.42
N ALA A 61 10.83 21.05 -7.31
CA ALA A 61 10.10 22.10 -8.02
C ALA A 61 8.91 21.54 -8.83
N ALA A 62 9.14 20.44 -9.56
CA ALA A 62 8.11 19.76 -10.33
C ALA A 62 7.00 19.17 -9.44
N ALA A 63 7.35 18.61 -8.28
CA ALA A 63 6.39 18.12 -7.30
C ALA A 63 5.52 19.24 -6.70
N ARG A 64 6.01 20.49 -6.62
CA ARG A 64 5.21 21.60 -6.09
C ARG A 64 4.39 22.33 -7.17
N ASP A 65 4.32 21.79 -8.38
CA ASP A 65 3.69 22.43 -9.54
C ASP A 65 4.29 23.82 -9.86
N CYS A 66 5.57 24.02 -9.51
CA CYS A 66 6.29 25.28 -9.70
C CYS A 66 7.01 25.27 -11.05
N ARG A 67 6.26 25.43 -12.15
CA ARG A 67 6.79 25.36 -13.51
C ARG A 67 7.97 26.32 -13.74
N GLU A 68 7.90 27.55 -13.26
CA GLU A 68 8.99 28.51 -13.47
C GLU A 68 10.30 28.08 -12.80
N GLU A 69 10.23 27.38 -11.66
CA GLU A 69 11.41 26.85 -10.99
C GLU A 69 12.04 25.69 -11.77
N VAL A 70 11.21 24.82 -12.35
CA VAL A 70 11.66 23.74 -13.24
C VAL A 70 12.38 24.31 -14.45
N GLU A 71 11.83 25.36 -15.08
CA GLU A 71 12.44 26.04 -16.23
C GLU A 71 13.78 26.71 -15.89
N ILE A 72 13.93 27.24 -14.67
CA ILE A 72 15.19 27.84 -14.19
C ILE A 72 16.28 26.78 -14.00
N LEU A 73 15.92 25.62 -13.46
CA LEU A 73 16.86 24.56 -13.08
C LEU A 73 17.21 23.65 -14.26
N PHE A 74 16.26 23.40 -15.17
CA PHE A 74 16.42 22.50 -16.31
C PHE A 74 17.72 22.67 -17.12
N PRO A 75 18.15 23.89 -17.52
CA PRO A 75 19.39 24.04 -18.30
C PRO A 75 20.67 23.78 -17.50
N LEU A 76 20.58 23.69 -16.17
CA LEU A 76 21.73 23.56 -15.27
C LEU A 76 21.79 22.17 -14.60
N THR A 77 20.73 21.37 -14.71
CA THR A 77 20.64 20.03 -14.14
C THR A 77 20.99 18.96 -15.18
N SER A 78 21.80 17.99 -14.76
CA SER A 78 22.14 16.82 -15.58
C SER A 78 20.92 15.90 -15.73
N PRO A 79 20.73 15.25 -16.90
CA PRO A 79 19.63 14.32 -17.10
C PRO A 79 19.59 13.20 -16.06
N ILE A 80 18.41 13.00 -15.48
CA ILE A 80 18.17 11.94 -14.49
C ILE A 80 18.02 10.59 -15.22
N PRO A 81 18.80 9.54 -14.88
CA PRO A 81 18.81 8.27 -15.60
C PRO A 81 17.44 7.57 -15.76
N ASN A 82 16.51 7.83 -14.84
CA ASN A 82 15.19 7.19 -14.81
C ASN A 82 14.07 8.01 -15.51
N VAL A 83 14.40 9.17 -16.12
CA VAL A 83 13.43 10.03 -16.79
C VAL A 83 13.53 9.83 -18.32
N ARG A 84 12.57 9.10 -18.90
CA ARG A 84 12.54 8.79 -20.35
C ARG A 84 12.30 10.02 -21.23
N ASN A 85 11.51 10.98 -20.75
CA ASN A 85 11.25 12.24 -21.44
C ASN A 85 11.91 13.38 -20.66
N TRP A 86 13.16 13.69 -20.98
CA TRP A 86 13.92 14.78 -20.36
C TRP A 86 13.51 16.13 -20.96
N SER A 87 12.33 16.61 -20.56
CA SER A 87 11.79 17.93 -20.87
C SER A 87 11.11 18.48 -19.63
N VAL A 88 10.89 19.80 -19.58
CA VAL A 88 10.13 20.44 -18.49
C VAL A 88 8.79 19.74 -18.29
N ASP A 89 8.06 19.49 -19.37
CA ASP A 89 6.76 18.80 -19.32
C ASP A 89 6.88 17.33 -18.89
N GLY A 90 7.94 16.64 -19.31
CA GLY A 90 8.21 15.25 -18.92
C GLY A 90 8.53 15.09 -17.43
N ILE A 91 9.30 16.03 -16.86
CA ILE A 91 9.65 16.05 -15.43
C ILE A 91 8.42 16.38 -14.59
N ILE A 92 7.62 17.39 -14.97
CA ILE A 92 6.36 17.74 -14.30
C ILE A 92 5.36 16.57 -14.35
N SER A 93 5.19 15.96 -15.52
CA SER A 93 4.30 14.80 -15.67
C SER A 93 4.71 13.63 -14.79
N ARG A 94 6.02 13.35 -14.68
CA ARG A 94 6.54 12.32 -13.78
C ARG A 94 6.28 12.67 -12.32
N ALA A 95 6.55 13.90 -11.89
CA ALA A 95 6.33 14.32 -10.52
C ALA A 95 4.86 14.18 -10.11
N ASN A 96 3.93 14.53 -11.00
CA ASN A 96 2.49 14.33 -10.79
C ASN A 96 2.11 12.84 -10.68
N LEU A 97 2.74 11.96 -11.46
CA LEU A 97 2.55 10.50 -11.35
C LEU A 97 3.10 9.96 -10.02
N GLU A 98 4.30 10.39 -9.62
CA GLU A 98 4.92 9.97 -8.36
C GLU A 98 4.14 10.46 -7.13
N GLN A 99 3.65 11.70 -7.14
CA GLN A 99 2.77 12.21 -6.09
C GLN A 99 1.42 11.47 -6.05
N GLY A 100 0.84 11.19 -7.22
CA GLY A 100 -0.37 10.38 -7.33
C GLY A 100 -0.21 8.99 -6.72
N CYS A 101 0.96 8.36 -6.86
CA CYS A 101 1.26 7.08 -6.22
C CYS A 101 1.52 7.21 -4.72
N SER A 102 2.31 8.19 -4.28
CA SER A 102 2.65 8.38 -2.85
C SER A 102 1.41 8.68 -2.00
N HIS A 103 0.51 9.55 -2.48
CA HIS A 103 -0.75 9.82 -1.78
C HIS A 103 -1.68 8.60 -1.75
N LYS A 104 -1.71 7.80 -2.83
CA LYS A 104 -2.45 6.53 -2.86
C LYS A 104 -1.89 5.54 -1.86
N GLU A 105 -0.59 5.35 -1.80
CA GLU A 105 0.06 4.43 -0.86
C GLU A 105 -0.17 4.81 0.60
N GLU A 106 -0.05 6.09 0.95
CA GLU A 106 -0.31 6.56 2.30
C GLU A 106 -1.79 6.44 2.67
N HIS A 107 -2.71 6.76 1.74
CA HIS A 107 -4.16 6.52 1.94
C HIS A 107 -4.47 5.03 2.14
N ILE A 108 -3.82 4.13 1.37
CA ILE A 108 -3.97 2.68 1.52
C ILE A 108 -3.47 2.25 2.90
N LYS A 109 -2.34 2.76 3.36
CA LYS A 109 -1.75 2.43 4.66
C LYS A 109 -2.63 2.89 5.81
N ILE A 110 -3.11 4.13 5.78
CA ILE A 110 -4.04 4.69 6.77
C ILE A 110 -5.33 3.85 6.78
N ARG A 111 -5.92 3.57 5.61
CA ARG A 111 -7.16 2.78 5.50
C ARG A 111 -7.00 1.36 6.01
N LYS A 112 -5.86 0.69 5.71
CA LYS A 112 -5.51 -0.63 6.28
C LYS A 112 -5.37 -0.58 7.80
N ALA A 113 -4.79 0.48 8.38
CA ALA A 113 -4.66 0.63 9.83
C ALA A 113 -6.02 0.90 10.51
N THR A 114 -6.84 1.78 9.94
CA THR A 114 -8.22 2.02 10.40
C THR A 114 -9.04 0.73 10.36
N LEU A 115 -8.90 -0.06 9.31
CA LEU A 115 -9.58 -1.34 9.17
C LEU A 115 -9.19 -2.33 10.27
N ARG A 116 -7.91 -2.46 10.62
CA ARG A 116 -7.48 -3.31 11.73
C ARG A 116 -8.15 -2.90 13.05
N SER A 117 -8.21 -1.60 13.32
CA SER A 117 -8.88 -1.08 14.52
C SER A 117 -10.40 -1.33 14.51
N GLN A 118 -11.04 -1.18 13.34
CA GLN A 118 -12.46 -1.46 13.15
C GLN A 118 -12.77 -2.96 13.21
N GLU A 119 -11.89 -3.81 12.69
CA GLU A 119 -11.96 -5.28 12.78
C GLU A 119 -12.01 -5.70 14.25
N ASP A 120 -11.04 -5.27 15.04
CA ASP A 120 -10.98 -5.57 16.47
C ASP A 120 -12.25 -5.12 17.21
N LYS A 121 -12.81 -3.96 16.82
CA LYS A 121 -14.06 -3.45 17.38
C LYS A 121 -15.28 -4.27 16.94
N ALA A 122 -15.40 -4.58 15.64
CA ALA A 122 -16.52 -5.32 15.09
C ALA A 122 -16.55 -6.77 15.57
N PHE A 123 -15.39 -7.42 15.75
CA PHE A 123 -15.30 -8.74 16.36
C PHE A 123 -15.76 -8.75 17.82
N ARG A 124 -15.42 -7.70 18.60
CA ARG A 124 -15.92 -7.54 19.98
C ARG A 124 -17.42 -7.29 20.03
N LEU A 125 -17.96 -6.47 19.12
CA LEU A 125 -19.38 -6.10 19.09
C LEU A 125 -20.26 -7.07 18.27
N LYS A 126 -19.68 -8.11 17.66
CA LYS A 126 -20.33 -9.06 16.74
C LYS A 126 -21.02 -8.39 15.54
N GLU A 127 -20.53 -7.21 15.14
CA GLU A 127 -21.06 -6.44 14.00
C GLU A 127 -20.46 -6.93 12.67
N TYR A 128 -20.59 -8.22 12.37
CA TYR A 128 -19.96 -8.84 11.20
C TYR A 128 -20.47 -8.29 9.86
N ALA A 129 -21.72 -7.84 9.81
CA ALA A 129 -22.31 -7.21 8.63
C ALA A 129 -21.65 -5.88 8.26
N VAL A 130 -21.31 -5.07 9.27
CA VAL A 130 -20.60 -3.80 9.07
C VAL A 130 -19.17 -4.10 8.62
N ALA A 131 -18.48 -5.02 9.30
CA ALA A 131 -17.12 -5.41 8.94
C ALA A 131 -17.02 -5.92 7.48
N SER A 132 -17.96 -6.77 7.04
CA SER A 132 -18.00 -7.31 5.67
C SER A 132 -18.12 -6.21 4.60
N LYS A 133 -18.92 -5.16 4.86
CA LYS A 133 -19.05 -4.00 3.98
C LYS A 133 -17.73 -3.23 3.89
N VAL A 134 -17.11 -2.95 5.03
CA VAL A 134 -15.83 -2.22 5.06
C VAL A 134 -14.76 -3.02 4.29
N TYR A 135 -14.65 -4.33 4.49
CA TYR A 135 -13.70 -5.15 3.71
C TYR A 135 -13.94 -5.06 2.20
N THR A 136 -15.20 -5.02 1.77
CA THR A 136 -15.55 -4.88 0.36
C THR A 136 -15.04 -3.55 -0.20
N GLU A 137 -15.33 -2.44 0.48
CA GLU A 137 -14.83 -1.13 0.06
C GLU A 137 -13.30 -1.04 0.03
N VAL A 138 -12.61 -1.70 0.97
CA VAL A 138 -11.14 -1.73 0.98
C VAL A 138 -10.62 -2.53 -0.21
N ILE A 139 -11.18 -3.73 -0.46
CA ILE A 139 -10.78 -4.54 -1.62
C ILE A 139 -10.98 -3.77 -2.93
N ASP A 140 -12.09 -3.05 -3.08
CA ASP A 140 -12.37 -2.24 -4.27
C ASP A 140 -11.36 -1.10 -4.47
N CYS A 141 -10.83 -0.55 -3.37
CA CYS A 141 -9.86 0.55 -3.41
C CYS A 141 -8.40 0.07 -3.53
N THR A 142 -8.02 -1.01 -2.84
CA THR A 142 -6.64 -1.48 -2.74
C THR A 142 -6.29 -2.57 -3.74
N GLY A 143 -7.31 -3.16 -4.38
CA GLY A 143 -7.16 -4.38 -5.17
C GLY A 143 -7.14 -5.65 -4.31
N PRO A 144 -6.96 -6.82 -4.96
CA PRO A 144 -7.09 -8.12 -4.32
C PRO A 144 -5.99 -8.38 -3.28
N ASP A 145 -6.40 -8.76 -2.07
CA ASP A 145 -5.50 -9.08 -0.95
C ASP A 145 -6.03 -10.30 -0.19
N ALA A 146 -5.20 -11.36 -0.10
CA ALA A 146 -5.60 -12.64 0.49
C ALA A 146 -6.05 -12.51 1.96
N ILE A 147 -5.47 -11.59 2.73
CA ILE A 147 -5.82 -11.38 4.13
C ILE A 147 -7.21 -10.74 4.22
N LEU A 148 -7.49 -9.75 3.37
CA LEU A 148 -8.79 -9.07 3.35
C LEU A 148 -9.92 -10.04 2.95
N TYR A 149 -9.69 -10.88 1.93
CA TYR A 149 -10.65 -11.92 1.56
C TYR A 149 -10.85 -12.94 2.70
N SER A 150 -9.78 -13.35 3.40
CA SER A 150 -9.88 -14.32 4.50
C SER A 150 -10.69 -13.79 5.68
N ASN A 151 -10.51 -12.51 6.00
CA ASN A 151 -11.23 -11.84 7.08
C ASN A 151 -12.69 -11.58 6.67
N ARG A 152 -12.96 -11.17 5.43
CA ARG A 152 -14.33 -11.02 4.90
C ARG A 152 -15.07 -12.36 4.85
N SER A 153 -14.39 -13.43 4.43
CA SER A 153 -14.91 -14.81 4.47
C SER A 153 -15.35 -15.18 5.89
N LEU A 154 -14.51 -14.91 6.89
CA LEU A 154 -14.87 -15.17 8.30
C LEU A 154 -16.12 -14.37 8.74
N CYS A 155 -16.23 -13.09 8.37
CA CYS A 155 -17.43 -12.30 8.68
C CYS A 155 -18.69 -12.93 8.06
N LYS A 156 -18.61 -13.34 6.80
CA LYS A 156 -19.73 -13.99 6.09
C LYS A 156 -20.13 -15.33 6.71
N LEU A 157 -19.15 -16.15 7.12
CA LEU A 157 -19.41 -17.38 7.89
C LEU A 157 -20.17 -17.09 9.18
N LYS A 158 -19.77 -16.05 9.93
CA LYS A 158 -20.46 -15.65 11.18
C LYS A 158 -21.86 -15.09 10.93
N MET A 159 -22.15 -14.62 9.71
CA MET A 159 -23.48 -14.18 9.28
C MET A 159 -24.33 -15.32 8.71
N GLY A 160 -23.78 -16.53 8.53
CA GLY A 160 -24.47 -17.65 7.89
C GLY A 160 -24.46 -17.62 6.35
N ASP A 161 -23.71 -16.69 5.74
CA ASP A 161 -23.53 -16.61 4.28
C ASP A 161 -22.41 -17.56 3.82
N GLY A 162 -22.75 -18.84 3.65
CA GLY A 162 -21.80 -19.87 3.21
C GLY A 162 -21.29 -19.66 1.79
N GLN A 163 -22.16 -19.26 0.86
CA GLN A 163 -21.80 -19.05 -0.55
C GLN A 163 -20.83 -17.88 -0.72
N GLY A 164 -21.11 -16.75 -0.06
CA GLY A 164 -20.22 -15.60 -0.09
C GLY A 164 -18.90 -15.87 0.63
N ALA A 165 -18.91 -16.68 1.70
CA ALA A 165 -17.70 -17.10 2.39
C ALA A 165 -16.82 -18.01 1.54
N GLN A 166 -17.43 -18.96 0.81
CA GLN A 166 -16.76 -19.87 -0.12
C GLN A 166 -16.09 -19.09 -1.26
N SER A 167 -16.81 -18.13 -1.86
CA SER A 167 -16.28 -17.27 -2.91
C SER A 167 -15.03 -16.51 -2.45
N ASP A 168 -15.07 -15.92 -1.25
CA ASP A 168 -13.91 -15.21 -0.68
C ASP A 168 -12.76 -16.16 -0.34
N ALA A 169 -13.06 -17.35 0.19
CA ALA A 169 -12.05 -18.35 0.52
C ALA A 169 -11.35 -18.90 -0.74
N TYR A 170 -12.07 -19.04 -1.85
CA TYR A 170 -11.49 -19.37 -3.16
C TYR A 170 -10.52 -18.28 -3.65
N GLN A 171 -10.90 -17.00 -3.55
CA GLN A 171 -9.98 -15.89 -3.87
C GLN A 171 -8.71 -15.93 -3.00
N CYS A 172 -8.82 -16.30 -1.71
CA CYS A 172 -7.66 -16.48 -0.85
C CYS A 172 -6.71 -17.56 -1.37
N GLY A 173 -7.23 -18.72 -1.75
CA GLY A 173 -6.45 -19.84 -2.27
C GLY A 173 -5.76 -19.50 -3.58
N MET A 174 -6.43 -18.77 -4.47
CA MET A 174 -5.81 -18.29 -5.72
C MET A 174 -4.65 -17.32 -5.47
N LEU A 175 -4.78 -16.42 -4.49
CA LEU A 175 -3.74 -15.44 -4.16
C LEU A 175 -2.60 -16.03 -3.34
N ARG A 176 -2.88 -17.02 -2.49
CA ARG A 176 -1.89 -17.70 -1.64
C ARG A 176 -2.19 -19.22 -1.55
N PRO A 177 -1.68 -20.01 -2.51
CA PRO A 177 -1.96 -21.45 -2.57
C PRO A 177 -1.44 -22.24 -1.35
N ASN A 178 -0.31 -21.84 -0.78
CA ASN A 178 0.32 -22.55 0.34
C ASN A 178 -0.04 -21.94 1.71
N TRP A 179 -1.30 -21.53 1.89
CA TRP A 179 -1.76 -20.90 3.13
C TRP A 179 -2.84 -21.74 3.80
N ALA A 180 -2.49 -22.49 4.84
CA ALA A 180 -3.40 -23.38 5.57
C ALA A 180 -4.71 -22.70 5.99
N LYS A 181 -4.63 -21.42 6.39
CA LYS A 181 -5.81 -20.63 6.79
C LYS A 181 -6.79 -20.41 5.63
N ALA A 182 -6.34 -20.33 4.38
CA ALA A 182 -7.22 -20.24 3.22
C ALA A 182 -8.01 -21.54 3.01
N CYS A 183 -7.31 -22.69 3.02
CA CYS A 183 -7.92 -24.02 2.94
C CYS A 183 -8.92 -24.25 4.07
N TYR A 184 -8.57 -23.84 5.30
CA TYR A 184 -9.48 -23.90 6.44
C TYR A 184 -10.73 -23.00 6.28
N ARG A 185 -10.59 -21.80 5.70
CA ARG A 185 -11.74 -20.94 5.37
C ARG A 185 -12.65 -21.57 4.30
N GLN A 186 -12.08 -22.24 3.31
CA GLN A 186 -12.86 -22.98 2.30
C GLN A 186 -13.63 -24.12 2.95
N ALA A 187 -12.96 -24.92 3.78
CA ALA A 187 -13.58 -26.00 4.52
C ALA A 187 -14.74 -25.55 5.40
N THR A 188 -14.54 -24.48 6.18
CA THR A 188 -15.61 -23.94 7.05
C THR A 188 -16.80 -23.40 6.26
N ALA A 189 -16.58 -22.88 5.04
CA ALA A 189 -17.67 -22.51 4.14
C ALA A 189 -18.43 -23.73 3.62
N HIS A 190 -17.72 -24.78 3.17
CA HIS A 190 -18.33 -26.04 2.76
C HIS A 190 -19.10 -26.72 3.90
N MET A 191 -18.57 -26.70 5.12
CA MET A 191 -19.25 -27.21 6.32
C MET A 191 -20.59 -26.48 6.56
N LEU A 192 -20.61 -25.16 6.40
CA LEU A 192 -21.83 -24.36 6.54
C LEU A 192 -22.84 -24.65 5.42
N LEU A 193 -22.36 -24.94 4.21
CA LEU A 193 -23.17 -25.35 3.06
C LEU A 193 -23.58 -26.83 3.09
N LYS A 194 -23.10 -27.61 4.08
CA LYS A 194 -23.31 -29.06 4.22
C LYS A 194 -22.68 -29.89 3.08
N GLU A 195 -21.69 -29.31 2.40
CA GLU A 195 -20.90 -29.98 1.36
C GLU A 195 -19.73 -30.74 2.04
N TYR A 196 -20.06 -31.78 2.80
CA TYR A 196 -19.13 -32.42 3.74
C TYR A 196 -17.92 -33.07 3.07
N LYS A 197 -18.09 -33.58 1.85
CA LYS A 197 -16.99 -34.17 1.06
C LYS A 197 -15.93 -33.12 0.71
N GLN A 198 -16.36 -32.01 0.13
CA GLN A 198 -15.50 -30.87 -0.22
C GLN A 198 -14.88 -30.24 1.03
N ALA A 199 -15.61 -30.20 2.15
CA ALA A 199 -15.06 -29.76 3.43
C ALA A 199 -13.90 -30.66 3.90
N CYS A 200 -14.05 -31.98 3.79
CA CYS A 200 -12.97 -32.93 4.13
C CYS A 200 -11.74 -32.72 3.26
N ASP A 201 -11.91 -32.60 1.94
CA ASP A 201 -10.80 -32.39 0.99
C ASP A 201 -10.03 -31.11 1.34
N ALA A 202 -10.74 -30.00 1.59
CA ALA A 202 -10.13 -28.73 1.97
C ALA A 202 -9.42 -28.79 3.34
N LEU A 203 -9.94 -29.55 4.31
CA LEU A 203 -9.31 -29.76 5.62
C LEU A 203 -8.07 -30.64 5.52
N LEU A 204 -8.08 -31.67 4.67
CA LEU A 204 -6.90 -32.48 4.39
C LEU A 204 -5.78 -31.64 3.77
N ASP A 205 -6.12 -30.76 2.83
CA ASP A 205 -5.14 -29.83 2.26
C ASP A 205 -4.63 -28.82 3.29
N ALA A 206 -5.51 -28.33 4.19
CA ALA A 206 -5.10 -27.49 5.30
C ALA A 206 -4.14 -28.22 6.26
N GLN A 207 -4.42 -29.50 6.58
CA GLN A 207 -3.60 -30.33 7.48
C GLN A 207 -2.23 -30.65 6.87
N LYS A 208 -2.14 -30.86 5.55
CA LYS A 208 -0.85 -31.04 4.86
C LYS A 208 0.05 -29.81 5.01
N LEU A 209 -0.55 -28.61 5.07
CA LEU A 209 0.17 -27.34 5.21
C LEU A 209 0.47 -26.98 6.67
N ASP A 210 -0.35 -27.45 7.61
CA ASP A 210 -0.24 -27.19 9.04
C ASP A 210 -0.58 -28.46 9.85
N THR A 211 0.41 -29.34 9.98
CA THR A 211 0.25 -30.71 10.51
C THR A 211 0.00 -30.77 12.00
N GLU A 212 0.36 -29.73 12.75
CA GLU A 212 0.25 -29.69 14.22
C GLU A 212 -1.02 -28.97 14.71
N ASN A 213 -1.91 -28.59 13.79
CA ASN A 213 -3.09 -27.81 14.12
C ASN A 213 -4.26 -28.69 14.58
N GLU A 214 -4.41 -28.81 15.90
CA GLU A 214 -5.50 -29.55 16.54
C GLU A 214 -6.90 -29.09 16.11
N GLU A 215 -7.09 -27.81 15.74
CA GLU A 215 -8.39 -27.31 15.31
C GLU A 215 -8.78 -27.86 13.94
N ILE A 216 -7.81 -28.00 13.03
CA ILE A 216 -8.02 -28.63 11.72
C ILE A 216 -8.37 -30.11 11.89
N GLU A 217 -7.66 -30.83 12.77
CA GLU A 217 -7.92 -32.24 13.05
C GLU A 217 -9.31 -32.49 13.64
N ARG A 218 -9.73 -31.63 14.60
CA ARG A 218 -11.07 -31.70 15.20
C ARG A 218 -12.17 -31.45 14.16
N GLU A 219 -12.03 -30.40 13.35
CA GLU A 219 -13.02 -30.10 12.31
C GLU A 219 -13.03 -31.16 11.20
N LEU A 220 -11.88 -31.76 10.88
CA LEU A 220 -11.79 -32.87 9.90
C LEU A 220 -12.54 -34.10 10.41
N SER A 221 -12.31 -34.50 11.66
CA SER A 221 -13.01 -35.62 12.28
C SER A 221 -14.53 -35.41 12.25
N LYS A 222 -14.97 -34.20 12.61
CA LYS A 222 -16.38 -33.81 12.58
C LYS A 222 -16.97 -33.82 11.16
N ALA A 223 -16.24 -33.31 10.17
CA ALA A 223 -16.67 -33.34 8.77
C ALA A 223 -16.85 -34.77 8.26
N MET A 224 -15.92 -35.68 8.60
CA MET A 224 -16.00 -37.10 8.25
C MET A 224 -17.18 -37.82 8.91
N GLU A 225 -17.51 -37.49 10.16
CA GLU A 225 -18.69 -38.02 10.85
C GLU A 225 -19.99 -37.57 10.16
N LEU A 226 -20.11 -36.28 9.86
CA LEU A 226 -21.29 -35.73 9.17
C LEU A 226 -21.46 -36.32 7.76
N MET A 227 -20.36 -36.56 7.05
CA MET A 227 -20.37 -37.24 5.75
C MET A 227 -20.92 -38.67 5.83
N LYS A 228 -20.63 -39.41 6.92
CA LYS A 228 -21.17 -40.77 7.13
C LYS A 228 -22.67 -40.78 7.45
N ILE A 229 -23.15 -39.73 8.12
CA ILE A 229 -24.54 -39.60 8.57
C ILE A 229 -25.45 -39.12 7.42
N SER A 230 -24.90 -38.36 6.48
CA SER A 230 -25.59 -37.85 5.30
C SER A 230 -24.98 -38.49 4.04
N PRO A 231 -25.21 -39.79 3.77
CA PRO A 231 -24.80 -40.38 2.51
C PRO A 231 -25.47 -39.60 1.38
N ASP A 232 -24.66 -39.13 0.42
CA ASP A 232 -25.11 -38.34 -0.73
C ASP A 232 -26.36 -38.99 -1.35
N GLU A 233 -27.47 -38.23 -1.42
CA GLU A 233 -28.60 -38.61 -2.26
C GLU A 233 -28.12 -38.46 -3.71
N ASP A 234 -27.88 -39.62 -4.37
CA ASP A 234 -27.46 -39.76 -5.77
C ASP A 234 -28.35 -38.98 -6.76
#